data_AF-A0A381YWL8-F1
#
_entry.id   AF-A0A381YWL8-F1
#
_cell.length_a   1.000
_cell.length_b   1.000
_cell.length_c   1.000
_cell.angle_alpha   90.00
_cell.angle_beta   90.00
_cell.angle_gamma   90.00
#
_symmetry.space_group_name_H-M   'P 1'
#
loop_
_entity.id
_entity.type
_entity.pdbx_description
1 polymer ?
#
loop_
_entity_poly.entity_id
_entity_poly.type
_entity_poly.pdbx_seq_one_letter_code
_entity_poly.pdbx_strand_id
1 'polypeptide(L)' 'MLFWFVLMVVAWDWVVGIHGAMLGVGEAKMEQFSYDAKMLNYFLMGAFKLAAFLLFLIPWLVLRFSRN' A
#
# COMPACT_ATOMS: atom_id res chain seq x y z
N MET A 1 -7.15 1.57 4.96
CA MET A 1 -5.69 1.44 5.14
C MET A 1 -5.30 0.56 6.32
N LEU A 2 -5.93 0.68 7.51
CA LEU A 2 -5.60 -0.17 8.66
C LEU A 2 -5.76 -1.67 8.38
N PHE A 3 -6.87 -2.08 7.77
CA PHE A 3 -7.08 -3.47 7.35
C PHE A 3 -5.98 -3.97 6.39
N TRP A 4 -5.60 -3.16 5.40
CA TRP A 4 -4.52 -3.47 4.45
C TRP A 4 -3.16 -3.60 5.14
N PHE A 5 -2.88 -2.70 6.09
CA PHE A 5 -1.67 -2.75 6.89
C PHE A 5 -1.59 -4.03 7.74
N VAL A 6 -2.69 -4.44 8.36
CA VAL A 6 -2.75 -5.70 9.13
C VAL A 6 -2.47 -6.91 8.23
N LEU A 7 -3.04 -6.94 7.03
CA LEU A 7 -2.76 -8.02 6.06
C LEU A 7 -1.29 -8.07 5.65
N MET A 8 -0.64 -6.92 5.47
CA MET A 8 0.80 -6.86 5.17
C MET A 8 1.70 -7.35 6.31
N VAL A 9 1.21 -7.39 7.55
CA VAL A 9 2.00 -7.85 8.71
C VAL A 9 1.72 -9.31 9.02
N VAL A 10 0.45 -9.71 8.98
CA VAL A 10 0.00 -11.03 9.48
C VAL A 10 -0.10 -12.08 8.38
N ALA A 11 -0.38 -11.67 7.14
CA ALA A 11 -0.70 -12.58 6.04
C ALA A 11 0.19 -12.39 4.81
N TRP A 12 1.33 -11.72 4.96
CA TRP A 12 2.20 -11.35 3.84
C TRP A 12 2.62 -12.53 2.96
N ASP A 13 3.20 -13.56 3.57
CA ASP A 13 3.75 -14.71 2.85
C ASP A 13 2.65 -15.49 2.11
N TRP A 14 1.45 -15.57 2.69
CA TRP A 14 0.28 -16.18 2.04
C TRP A 14 -0.18 -15.37 0.83
N VAL A 15 -0.31 -14.04 0.99
CA VAL A 15 -0.73 -13.14 -0.10
C VAL A 15 0.27 -13.19 -1.24
N VAL A 16 1.58 -13.08 -0.96
CA VAL A 16 2.63 -13.14 -1.98
C VAL A 16 2.67 -14.51 -2.65
N GLY A 17 2.51 -15.60 -1.89
CA GLY A 17 2.47 -16.96 -2.45
C GLY A 17 1.35 -17.14 -3.48
N ILE A 18 0.14 -16.69 -3.16
CA ILE A 18 -1.00 -16.74 -4.10
C ILE A 18 -0.71 -15.91 -5.36
N HIS A 19 -0.26 -14.67 -5.21
CA HIS A 19 -0.01 -13.79 -6.35
C HIS A 19 1.17 -14.27 -7.20
N GLY A 20 2.23 -14.79 -6.57
CA GLY A 20 3.37 -15.37 -7.26
C GLY A 20 2.97 -16.60 -8.07
N ALA A 21 2.16 -17.50 -7.49
CA ALA A 21 1.63 -18.67 -8.20
C ALA A 21 0.72 -18.27 -9.37
N MET A 22 -0.17 -17.30 -9.17
CA MET A 22 -1.05 -16.79 -10.23
C MET A 22 -0.27 -16.15 -11.40
N LEU A 23 0.87 -15.51 -11.11
CA LEU A 23 1.73 -14.88 -12.10
C LEU A 23 2.78 -15.84 -12.71
N GLY A 24 2.78 -17.11 -12.30
CA GLY A 24 3.74 -18.11 -12.79
C GLY A 24 5.18 -17.84 -12.37
N VAL A 25 5.39 -17.19 -11.21
CA VAL A 25 6.72 -16.91 -10.67
C VAL A 25 7.32 -18.21 -10.14
N GLY A 26 8.42 -18.65 -10.75
CA GLY A 26 9.16 -19.82 -10.27
C GLY A 26 9.80 -19.57 -8.90
N GLU A 27 9.99 -20.64 -8.12
CA GLU A 27 10.52 -20.58 -6.74
C GLU A 27 11.83 -19.78 -6.64
N ALA A 28 12.74 -19.93 -7.60
CA ALA A 28 14.01 -19.21 -7.66
C ALA A 28 13.86 -17.68 -7.76
N LYS A 29 12.69 -17.16 -8.15
CA LYS A 29 12.38 -15.73 -8.25
C LYS A 29 11.40 -15.24 -7.18
N MET A 30 10.90 -16.14 -6.32
CA MET A 30 9.88 -15.79 -5.32
C MET A 30 10.39 -14.81 -4.26
N GLU A 31 11.67 -14.89 -3.88
CA GLU A 31 12.27 -13.95 -2.94
C GLU A 31 12.29 -12.52 -3.50
N GLN A 32 12.77 -12.35 -4.74
CA GLN A 32 12.76 -11.07 -5.41
C GLN A 32 11.34 -10.54 -5.61
N PHE A 33 10.41 -11.41 -6.05
CA PHE A 33 9.01 -11.04 -6.21
C PHE A 33 8.37 -10.57 -4.90
N SER A 34 8.64 -11.25 -3.79
CA SER A 34 8.18 -10.84 -2.46
C SER A 34 8.73 -9.46 -2.09
N TYR A 35 10.01 -9.21 -2.31
CA TYR A 35 10.61 -7.90 -2.05
C TYR A 35 9.95 -6.79 -2.88
N ASP A 36 9.83 -6.99 -4.19
CA ASP A 36 9.25 -6.02 -5.13
C ASP A 36 7.78 -5.75 -4.82
N ALA A 37 7.00 -6.80 -4.53
CA ALA A 37 5.61 -6.67 -4.13
C ALA A 37 5.46 -5.87 -2.83
N LYS A 38 6.38 -6.02 -1.87
CA LYS A 38 6.38 -5.28 -0.62
C LYS A 38 6.67 -3.80 -0.86
N MET A 39 7.66 -3.49 -1.68
CA MET A 39 8.01 -2.13 -2.06
C MET A 39 6.88 -1.43 -2.82
N LEU A 40 6.28 -2.12 -3.79
CA LEU A 40 5.13 -1.61 -4.54
C LEU A 40 3.97 -1.25 -3.61
N ASN A 41 3.68 -2.10 -2.63
CA ASN A 41 2.64 -1.83 -1.64
C ASN A 41 2.94 -0.61 -0.76
N TYR A 42 4.18 -0.45 -0.30
CA TYR A 42 4.57 0.75 0.45
C TYR A 42 4.43 2.02 -0.39
N PHE A 43 4.84 1.97 -1.66
CA PHE A 43 4.70 3.09 -2.58
C PHE A 43 3.24 3.47 -2.78
N LEU A 44 2.37 2.50 -3.09
CA LEU A 44 0.94 2.74 -3.29
C LEU A 44 0.27 3.29 -2.02
N MET A 45 0.59 2.76 -0.84
CA MET A 45 0.08 3.32 0.42
C MET A 45 0.51 4.77 0.63
N GLY A 46 1.76 5.11 0.32
CA GLY A 46 2.27 6.48 0.38
C GLY A 46 1.50 7.40 -0.57
N ALA A 47 1.36 6.99 -1.83
CA ALA A 47 0.61 7.73 -2.85
C ALA A 47 -0.85 7.96 -2.44
N PHE A 48 -1.54 6.93 -1.94
CA PHE A 48 -2.91 7.07 -1.46
C PHE A 48 -3.04 8.00 -0.26
N LYS A 49 -2.11 7.95 0.70
CA LYS A 49 -2.12 8.88 1.84
C LYS A 49 -1.93 10.32 1.38
N LEU A 50 -0.98 10.55 0.45
CA LEU A 50 -0.75 11.87 -0.13
C LEU A 50 -2.00 12.36 -0.88
N ALA A 51 -2.60 11.52 -1.72
CA ALA A 51 -3.85 11.86 -2.42
C ALA A 51 -4.97 12.22 -1.42
N ALA A 52 -5.13 11.44 -0.34
CA ALA A 52 -6.12 11.74 0.69
C ALA A 52 -5.85 13.08 1.41
N PHE A 53 -4.58 13.41 1.68
CA PHE A 53 -4.24 14.71 2.23
C PHE A 53 -4.55 15.86 1.28
N LEU A 54 -4.18 15.72 0.01
CA LEU A 54 -4.43 16.75 -1.00
C LEU A 54 -5.92 16.98 -1.23
N LEU A 55 -6.72 15.92 -1.31
CA LEU A 55 -8.14 16.01 -1.65
C LEU A 55 -9.05 16.35 -0.47
N PHE A 56 -8.68 15.96 0.75
CA PHE A 56 -9.56 16.11 1.90
C PHE A 56 -8.96 16.95 3.02
N LEU A 57 -7.72 16.70 3.42
CA LEU A 57 -7.12 17.44 4.54
C LEU A 57 -6.86 18.90 4.17
N ILE A 58 -6.23 19.18 3.03
CA ILE A 58 -5.90 20.56 2.64
C ILE A 58 -7.17 21.40 2.48
N PRO A 59 -8.20 20.97 1.72
CA PRO A 59 -9.45 21.73 1.64
C PRO A 59 -10.11 21.93 3.00
N TRP A 60 -10.12 20.90 3.85
CA TRP A 60 -10.65 21.02 5.21
C TRP A 60 -9.90 22.05 6.05
N LEU A 61 -8.56 22.07 6.01
CA LEU A 61 -7.73 23.05 6.71
C LEU A 61 -8.02 24.47 6.21
N VAL A 62 -8.06 24.66 4.89
CA VAL A 62 -8.38 25.97 4.29
C VAL A 62 -9.75 26.44 4.75
N LEU A 63 -10.79 25.60 4.65
CA LEU A 63 -12.14 25.97 5.11
C LEU A 63 -12.20 26.26 6.62
N ARG A 64 -11.42 25.53 7.43
CA ARG A 64 -11.42 25.69 8.89
C ARG A 64 -10.71 26.97 9.34
N PHE A 65 -9.65 27.38 8.65
CA PHE A 65 -8.79 28.50 9.07
C PHE A 65 -8.92 29.76 8.21
N SER A 66 -9.62 29.71 7.08
CA SER A 66 -9.87 30.88 6.22
C SER A 66 -10.95 31.83 6.75
N ARG A 67 -11.68 31.46 7.83
CA ARG A 67 -12.75 32.29 8.41
C ARG A 67 -12.29 33.23 9.54
N ASN A 68 -10.98 33.43 9.69
CA ASN A 68 -10.39 34.44 10.57
C ASN A 68 -9.85 35.60 9.76
#